data_AF-A0A929NXF5-F1
#
_entry.id   AF-A0A929NXF5-F1
#
_cell.length_a   1.000
_cell.length_b   1.000
_cell.length_c   1.000
_cell.angle_alpha   90.00
_cell.angle_beta   90.00
_cell.angle_gamma   90.00
#
_symmetry.space_group_name_H-M   'P 1'
#
loop_
_entity.id
_entity.type
_entity.pdbx_description
1 polymer ?
#
loop_
_entity_poly.entity_id
_entity_poly.type
_entity_poly.pdbx_seq_one_letter_code
_entity_poly.pdbx_strand_id
1 'polypeptide(L)' 'MNTEVYQDAINAKYGTKFNMPSVYYSTLMSVAYGQTAEEAALKGQMIRANKLEDIADK' A
#
# COMPACT_ATOMS: atom_id res chain seq x y z
N MET A 1 12.97 4.80 -3.51
CA MET A 1 12.50 3.88 -2.46
C MET A 1 11.49 4.62 -1.61
N ASN A 2 10.31 4.04 -1.37
CA ASN A 2 9.25 4.66 -0.58
C ASN A 2 9.49 4.49 0.92
N THR A 3 8.72 5.20 1.75
CA THR A 3 8.78 5.14 3.22
C THR A 3 8.52 3.74 3.78
N GLU A 4 7.82 2.87 3.04
CA GLU A 4 7.67 1.43 3.37
C GLU A 4 8.99 0.72 3.62
N VAL A 5 10.01 0.99 2.80
CA VAL A 5 11.31 0.28 2.89
C VAL A 5 12.00 0.50 4.23
N TYR A 6 11.74 1.64 4.87
CA TYR A 6 12.38 2.03 6.12
C TYR A 6 11.52 1.80 7.35
N GLN A 7 10.31 1.25 7.22
CA GLN A 7 9.41 1.12 8.37
C GLN A 7 9.98 0.29 9.50
N ASP A 8 10.73 -0.77 9.21
CA ASP A 8 11.40 -1.56 10.24
C ASP A 8 12.43 -0.73 11.02
N ALA A 9 13.22 0.09 10.31
CA ALA A 9 14.19 0.99 10.93
C ALA A 9 13.52 2.11 11.73
N ILE A 10 12.40 2.65 11.25
CA ILE A 10 11.58 3.65 11.96
C ILE A 10 11.01 3.04 13.23
N ASN A 11 10.43 1.84 13.13
CA ASN A 11 9.88 1.10 14.26
C ASN A 11 10.96 0.80 15.31
N ALA A 12 12.15 0.37 14.89
CA ALA A 12 13.27 0.14 15.80
C ALA A 12 13.76 1.43 16.49
N LYS A 13 13.85 2.55 15.76
CA LYS A 13 14.37 3.82 16.29
C LYS A 13 13.40 4.50 17.26
N TYR A 14 12.10 4.45 16.97
CA TYR A 14 11.08 5.21 17.70
C TYR A 14 10.19 4.33 18.60
N GLY A 15 10.42 3.02 18.65
CA GLY A 15 9.62 2.09 19.44
C GLY A 15 8.18 1.92 18.92
N THR A 16 7.96 2.19 17.64
CA THR A 16 6.64 2.10 16.99
C THR A 16 6.42 0.73 16.36
N LYS A 17 5.20 0.46 15.88
CA LYS A 17 4.82 -0.80 15.22
C LYS A 17 3.97 -0.53 13.97
N PHE A 18 4.39 0.44 13.17
CA PHE A 18 3.69 0.77 11.93
C PHE A 18 3.83 -0.37 10.93
N ASN A 19 2.74 -0.58 10.19
CA ASN A 19 2.66 -1.46 9.03
C ASN A 19 1.79 -0.77 7.98
N MET A 20 2.22 0.42 7.55
CA MET A 20 1.44 1.34 6.73
C MET A 20 1.79 1.20 5.26
N PRO A 21 0.84 0.92 4.37
CA PRO A 21 1.12 0.91 2.93
C PRO A 21 1.39 2.32 2.40
N SER A 22 2.26 2.42 1.39
CA SER A 22 2.57 3.64 0.64
C SER A 22 2.14 3.46 -0.80
N VAL A 23 1.11 4.20 -1.20
CA VAL A 23 0.48 4.13 -2.52
C VAL A 23 0.74 5.41 -3.30
N TYR A 24 0.88 5.28 -4.63
CA TYR A 24 0.87 6.44 -5.51
C TYR A 24 -0.55 6.97 -5.67
N TYR A 25 -0.67 8.27 -5.89
CA TYR A 25 -1.96 8.90 -6.17
C TYR A 25 -2.67 8.26 -7.38
N SER A 26 -1.93 7.92 -8.44
CA SER A 26 -2.46 7.22 -9.61
C SER A 26 -3.08 5.86 -9.23
N THR A 27 -2.43 5.08 -8.36
CA THR A 27 -2.97 3.81 -7.86
C THR A 27 -4.29 4.02 -7.12
N LEU A 28 -4.39 5.07 -6.29
CA LEU A 28 -5.64 5.42 -5.62
C LEU A 28 -6.74 5.77 -6.64
N MET A 29 -6.40 6.54 -7.68
CA MET A 29 -7.36 6.88 -8.76
C MET A 29 -7.78 5.66 -9.57
N SER A 30 -6.86 4.74 -9.87
CA SER A 30 -7.16 3.47 -10.53
C SER A 30 -8.24 2.68 -9.79
N VAL A 31 -8.06 2.50 -8.47
CA VAL A 31 -9.06 1.84 -7.62
C VAL A 31 -10.37 2.63 -7.59
N ALA A 32 -10.31 3.96 -7.45
CA ALA A 32 -11.49 4.82 -7.43
C ALA A 32 -12.30 4.77 -8.74
N TYR A 33 -11.64 4.60 -9.88
CA TYR A 33 -12.29 4.41 -11.19
C TYR A 33 -12.66 2.95 -11.48
N GLY A 34 -12.53 2.08 -10.48
CA GLY A 34 -13.08 0.74 -10.49
C GLY A 34 -12.18 -0.31 -11.15
N GLN A 35 -10.90 -0.03 -11.36
CA GLN A 35 -9.92 -1.04 -11.77
C GLN A 35 -9.75 -2.10 -10.68
N THR A 36 -9.42 -3.32 -11.10
CA THR A 36 -9.14 -4.46 -10.21
C THR A 36 -7.82 -4.29 -9.45
N ALA A 37 -7.61 -5.08 -8.39
CA ALA A 37 -6.36 -5.06 -7.62
C ALA A 37 -5.11 -5.39 -8.47
N GLU A 38 -5.28 -6.18 -9.55
CA GLU A 38 -4.21 -6.50 -10.49
C GLU A 38 -3.91 -5.34 -11.44
N GLU A 39 -4.94 -4.73 -12.03
CA GLU A 39 -4.80 -3.57 -12.92
C GLU A 39 -4.20 -2.36 -12.19
N ALA A 40 -4.56 -2.18 -10.91
CA ALA A 40 -3.99 -1.14 -10.04
C ALA A 40 -2.62 -1.52 -9.44
N ALA A 41 -2.09 -2.71 -9.75
CA ALA A 41 -0.81 -3.25 -9.26
C ALA A 41 -0.66 -3.30 -7.72
N LEU A 42 -1.76 -3.44 -6.98
CA LEU A 42 -1.75 -3.44 -5.50
C LEU A 42 -0.97 -4.63 -4.92
N LYS A 43 -1.01 -5.79 -5.59
CA LYS A 43 -0.34 -7.02 -5.14
C LYS A 43 1.20 -6.93 -5.17
N GLY A 44 1.76 -5.91 -5.81
CA GLY A 44 3.21 -5.68 -5.91
C GLY A 44 3.81 -4.86 -4.76
N GLN A 45 3.00 -4.37 -3.82
CA GLN A 45 3.48 -3.57 -2.71
C GLN A 45 4.22 -4.41 -1.65
N MET A 46 5.23 -3.82 -1.02
CA MET A 46 5.95 -4.51 0.07
C MET A 46 5.08 -4.65 1.32
N ILE A 47 4.32 -3.61 1.65
CA ILE A 47 3.27 -3.66 2.65
C ILE A 47 1.92 -3.63 1.92
N ARG A 48 1.12 -4.66 2.12
CA ARG A 48 -0.15 -4.84 1.41
C ARG A 48 -1.15 -3.74 1.78
N ALA A 49 -1.73 -3.09 0.79
CA ALA A 49 -2.82 -2.16 0.98
C ALA A 49 -4.18 -2.88 1.05
N ASN A 50 -4.36 -3.77 2.03
CA ASN A 50 -5.53 -4.64 2.17
C ASN A 50 -6.87 -3.90 1.95
N LYS A 51 -7.02 -2.68 2.51
CA LYS A 51 -8.25 -1.89 2.32
C LYS A 51 -8.54 -1.54 0.86
N LEU A 52 -7.51 -1.24 0.06
CA LEU A 52 -7.68 -0.97 -1.36
C LEU A 52 -7.88 -2.26 -2.15
N GLU A 53 -7.22 -3.34 -1.74
CA GLU A 53 -7.42 -4.66 -2.32
C GLU A 53 -8.86 -5.12 -2.14
N ASP A 54 -9.42 -5.00 -0.94
CA ASP A 54 -10.82 -5.33 -0.63
C ASP A 54 -11.81 -4.51 -1.46
N ILE A 55 -11.52 -3.23 -1.73
CA ILE A 55 -12.35 -2.36 -2.59
C ILE A 55 -12.26 -2.79 -4.06
N ALA A 56 -11.08 -3.27 -4.48
CA ALA A 56 -10.79 -3.67 -5.84
C ALA A 56 -10.97 -5.19 -6.09
N ASP A 57 -11.45 -5.93 -5.10
CA ASP A 57 -11.79 -7.35 -5.15
C ASP A 57 -13.21 -7.50 -5.73
N LYS A 58 -13.27 -7.63 -7.06
CA LYS A 58 -14.50 -7.77 -7.86
C LYS A 58 -14.53 -9.09 -8.58
#